data_AF-A0A1R3X371-F1
#
_entry.id   AF-A0A1R3X371-F1
#
_cell.length_a   1.000
_cell.length_b   1.000
_cell.length_c   1.000
_cell.angle_alpha   90.00
_cell.angle_beta   90.00
_cell.angle_gamma   90.00
#
_symmetry.space_group_name_H-M   'P 1'
#
loop_
_entity.id
_entity.type
_entity.pdbx_description
1 polymer ?
#
loop_
_entity_poly.entity_id
_entity_poly.type
_entity_poly.pdbx_seq_one_letter_code
_entity_poly.pdbx_strand_id
1 'polypeptide(L)'
;MGPVRRGLICAAALAAPLPAWAEVCTQQRPGWDGVPVTALGELLFLLQTPIVLILIIATALAVRFRSEWGGLVVVVGWSLSTFLATGWGSTGDTRALAMSEGCIGNSTLFILFAALVCIGVVLYTAPLKRDKRE
;
A
#
# COMPACT_ATOMS: atom_id res chain seq x y z
N MET A 1 -43.43 -4.80 31.12
CA MET A 1 -42.19 -4.43 30.38
C MET A 1 -41.49 -5.72 29.97
N GLY A 2 -41.66 -6.13 28.71
CA GLY A 2 -41.49 -7.52 28.29
C GLY A 2 -40.04 -7.98 28.07
N PRO A 3 -39.76 -9.29 28.23
CA PRO A 3 -38.44 -9.91 28.03
C PRO A 3 -37.91 -9.75 26.59
N VAL A 4 -38.80 -9.52 25.63
CA VAL A 4 -38.49 -9.32 24.21
C VAL A 4 -37.62 -8.06 23.98
N ARG A 5 -37.88 -6.97 24.71
CA ARG A 5 -37.10 -5.74 24.58
C ARG A 5 -35.68 -5.91 25.15
N ARG A 6 -35.54 -6.74 26.19
CA ARG A 6 -34.24 -7.08 26.79
C ARG A 6 -33.42 -8.00 25.88
N GLY A 7 -34.07 -8.95 25.19
CA GLY A 7 -33.44 -9.79 24.17
C GLY A 7 -32.93 -8.99 22.97
N LEU A 8 -33.71 -8.02 22.48
CA LEU A 8 -33.30 -7.14 21.38
C LEU A 8 -32.11 -6.23 21.73
N ILE A 9 -32.05 -5.72 22.97
CA ILE A 9 -30.92 -4.90 23.42
C ILE A 9 -29.65 -5.76 23.58
N CYS A 10 -29.76 -7.00 24.07
CA CYS A 10 -28.62 -7.92 24.14
C CYS A 10 -28.15 -8.38 22.76
N ALA A 11 -29.07 -8.62 21.82
CA ALA A 11 -28.72 -8.96 20.43
C ALA A 11 -28.05 -7.78 19.71
N ALA A 12 -28.50 -6.55 19.95
CA ALA A 12 -27.85 -5.35 19.44
C ALA A 12 -26.47 -5.12 20.07
N ALA A 13 -26.27 -5.46 21.34
CA ALA A 13 -24.97 -5.38 22.00
C ALA A 13 -23.98 -6.47 21.55
N LEU A 14 -24.47 -7.63 21.10
CA LEU A 14 -23.66 -8.70 20.48
C LEU A 14 -23.37 -8.43 19.00
N ALA A 15 -24.21 -7.64 18.32
CA ALA A 15 -24.04 -7.23 16.93
C ALA A 15 -23.27 -5.91 16.78
N ALA A 16 -23.14 -5.13 17.85
CA ALA A 16 -22.25 -3.98 17.87
C ALA A 16 -20.81 -4.52 17.97
N PRO A 17 -19.91 -4.17 17.04
CA PRO A 17 -18.50 -4.49 17.21
C PRO A 17 -18.06 -3.86 18.53
N LEU A 18 -17.67 -4.71 19.49
CA LEU A 18 -17.20 -4.26 20.79
C LEU A 18 -16.00 -3.32 20.56
N PRO A 19 -15.90 -2.20 21.29
CA PRO A 19 -14.75 -1.30 21.22
C PRO A 19 -13.61 -1.94 22.02
N ALA A 20 -13.07 -3.02 21.51
CA ALA A 20 -11.79 -3.53 21.95
C ALA A 20 -10.91 -3.49 20.70
N TRP A 21 -9.72 -2.88 20.79
CA TRP A 21 -8.69 -2.86 19.74
C TRP A 21 -8.94 -1.91 18.55
N ALA A 22 -9.52 -0.71 18.77
CA ALA A 22 -9.71 0.28 17.70
C ALA A 22 -8.74 1.48 17.77
N GLU A 23 -7.92 1.60 18.82
CA GLU A 23 -7.05 2.78 18.99
C GLU A 23 -5.96 2.87 17.92
N VAL A 24 -5.28 1.76 17.58
CA VAL A 24 -4.20 1.79 16.58
C VAL A 24 -4.77 2.08 15.18
N CYS A 25 -5.86 1.42 14.80
CA CYS A 25 -6.50 1.64 13.51
C CYS A 25 -7.13 3.03 13.37
N THR A 26 -7.72 3.59 14.44
CA THR A 26 -8.25 4.97 14.38
C THR A 26 -7.16 6.02 14.25
N GLN A 27 -5.97 5.77 14.80
CA GLN A 27 -4.79 6.62 14.62
C GLN A 27 -4.16 6.47 13.23
N GLN A 28 -4.08 5.24 12.70
CA GLN A 28 -3.46 4.93 11.40
C GLN A 28 -4.38 5.26 10.21
N ARG A 29 -5.69 4.99 10.32
CA ARG A 29 -6.73 5.29 9.32
C ARG A 29 -7.98 5.88 9.97
N PRO A 30 -8.04 7.22 10.10
CA PRO A 30 -9.25 7.89 10.58
C PRO A 30 -10.44 7.59 9.67
N GLY A 31 -11.53 7.07 10.22
CA GLY A 31 -12.76 6.74 9.46
C GLY A 31 -12.82 5.33 8.87
N TRP A 32 -11.95 4.41 9.31
CA TRP A 32 -12.08 2.98 8.99
C TRP A 32 -13.41 2.40 9.50
N ASP A 33 -14.04 1.57 8.68
CA ASP A 33 -15.38 0.99 8.87
C ASP A 33 -15.38 -0.34 9.64
N GLY A 34 -14.20 -0.81 10.05
CA GLY A 34 -14.01 -2.08 10.77
C GLY A 34 -13.98 -3.30 9.86
N VAL A 35 -14.05 -3.12 8.53
CA VAL A 35 -13.99 -4.22 7.56
C VAL A 35 -12.52 -4.48 7.19
N PRO A 36 -12.06 -5.75 7.12
CA PRO A 36 -10.68 -6.05 6.77
C PRO A 36 -10.32 -5.51 5.39
N VAL A 37 -9.21 -4.76 5.31
CA VAL A 37 -8.75 -4.14 4.07
C VAL A 37 -8.20 -5.22 3.14
N THR A 38 -8.79 -5.31 1.96
CA THR A 38 -8.32 -6.25 0.92
C THR A 38 -6.98 -5.80 0.33
N ALA A 39 -6.20 -6.73 -0.22
CA ALA A 39 -4.93 -6.41 -0.88
C ALA A 39 -5.10 -5.39 -2.04
N LEU A 40 -6.24 -5.42 -2.73
CA LEU A 40 -6.56 -4.45 -3.79
C LEU A 40 -6.89 -3.06 -3.22
N GLY A 41 -7.63 -3.00 -2.11
CA GLY A 41 -7.91 -1.75 -1.41
C GLY A 41 -6.61 -1.10 -0.91
N GLU A 42 -5.69 -1.90 -0.39
CA GLU A 42 -4.37 -1.42 0.04
C GLU A 42 -3.53 -0.90 -1.14
N LEU A 43 -3.53 -1.61 -2.28
CA LEU A 43 -2.88 -1.15 -3.51
C LEU A 43 -3.42 0.21 -3.97
N LEU A 44 -4.74 0.35 -4.07
CA LEU A 44 -5.37 1.59 -4.53
C LEU A 44 -5.07 2.76 -3.58
N PHE A 45 -5.11 2.50 -2.27
CA PHE A 45 -4.73 3.50 -1.29
C PHE A 45 -3.28 3.95 -1.44
N LEU A 46 -2.34 3.00 -1.60
CA LEU A 46 -0.92 3.31 -1.81
C LEU A 46 -0.68 4.07 -3.12
N LEU A 47 -1.43 3.76 -4.19
CA LEU A 47 -1.36 4.47 -5.47
C LEU A 47 -1.82 5.92 -5.38
N GLN A 48 -2.72 6.25 -4.46
CA GLN A 48 -3.20 7.61 -4.22
C GLN A 48 -2.25 8.45 -3.35
N THR A 49 -1.19 7.85 -2.81
CA THR A 49 -0.22 8.61 -2.01
C THR A 49 0.55 9.60 -2.89
N PRO A 50 0.82 10.82 -2.41
CA PRO A 50 1.48 11.86 -3.21
C PRO A 50 2.85 11.42 -3.72
N ILE A 51 3.58 10.63 -2.93
CA ILE A 51 4.89 10.08 -3.30
C ILE A 51 4.76 9.17 -4.53
N VAL A 52 3.78 8.27 -4.54
CA VAL A 52 3.56 7.33 -5.65
C VAL A 52 3.06 8.06 -6.89
N LEU A 53 2.20 9.06 -6.74
CA LEU A 53 1.77 9.89 -7.88
C LEU A 53 2.94 10.62 -8.56
N ILE A 54 3.86 11.19 -7.77
CA ILE A 54 5.09 11.80 -8.30
C ILE A 54 5.94 10.75 -9.01
N LEU A 55 6.08 9.55 -8.44
CA LEU A 55 6.82 8.45 -9.07
C LEU A 55 6.20 7.99 -10.39
N ILE A 56 4.88 7.93 -10.50
CA ILE A 56 4.19 7.60 -11.76
C ILE A 56 4.52 8.66 -12.83
N ILE A 57 4.48 9.94 -12.48
CA ILE A 57 4.85 11.03 -13.40
C ILE A 57 6.32 10.93 -13.78
N ALA A 58 7.22 10.72 -12.82
CA ALA A 58 8.66 10.56 -13.07
C ALA A 58 8.94 9.35 -13.97
N THR A 59 8.22 8.24 -13.77
CA THR A 59 8.27 7.05 -14.62
C THR A 59 7.87 7.38 -16.06
N ALA A 60 6.76 8.09 -16.25
CA ALA A 60 6.30 8.52 -17.57
C ALA A 60 7.31 9.43 -18.26
N LEU A 61 7.93 10.37 -17.53
CA LEU A 61 8.96 11.26 -18.05
C LEU A 61 10.25 10.49 -18.42
N ALA A 62 10.70 9.57 -17.56
CA ALA A 62 11.89 8.76 -17.81
C ALA A 62 11.74 7.92 -19.08
N VAL A 63 10.56 7.30 -19.26
CA VAL A 63 10.21 6.55 -20.48
C VAL A 63 10.12 7.51 -21.68
N ARG A 64 9.45 8.66 -21.56
CA ARG A 64 9.24 9.61 -22.67
C ARG A 64 10.54 10.22 -23.20
N PHE A 65 11.48 10.52 -22.32
CA PHE A 65 12.78 11.09 -22.67
C PHE A 65 13.86 10.02 -22.90
N ARG A 66 13.53 8.75 -22.65
CA ARG A 66 14.45 7.61 -22.77
C ARG A 66 15.79 7.86 -22.06
N SER A 67 15.71 8.49 -20.89
CA SER A 67 16.89 8.92 -20.12
C SER A 67 17.42 7.77 -19.27
N GLU A 68 18.70 7.44 -19.42
CA GLU A 68 19.38 6.40 -18.63
C GLU A 68 19.41 6.76 -17.13
N TRP A 69 19.76 8.02 -16.82
CA TRP A 69 19.76 8.55 -15.46
C TRP A 69 18.35 8.65 -14.88
N GLY A 70 17.37 9.03 -15.72
CA GLY A 70 15.96 9.05 -15.33
C GLY A 70 15.44 7.67 -14.92
N GLY A 71 15.84 6.62 -15.65
CA GLY A 71 15.50 5.24 -15.29
C GLY A 71 16.05 4.83 -13.93
N LEU A 72 17.30 5.18 -13.61
CA LEU A 72 17.92 4.89 -12.32
C LEU A 72 17.19 5.57 -11.16
N VAL A 73 16.89 6.87 -11.29
CA VAL A 73 16.14 7.64 -10.27
C VAL A 73 14.76 7.02 -10.03
N VAL A 74 14.08 6.61 -11.09
CA VAL A 74 12.76 5.97 -10.99
C VAL A 74 12.84 4.65 -10.24
N VAL A 75 13.80 3.77 -10.58
CA VAL A 75 13.96 2.47 -9.89
C VAL A 75 14.26 2.67 -8.40
N VAL A 76 15.20 3.55 -8.06
CA VAL A 76 15.52 3.88 -6.66
C VAL A 76 14.30 4.45 -5.95
N GLY A 77 13.53 5.32 -6.62
CA GLY A 77 12.31 5.89 -6.10
C GLY A 77 11.22 4.86 -5.80
N TRP A 78 10.99 3.89 -6.70
CA TRP A 78 10.06 2.78 -6.48
C TRP A 78 10.54 1.81 -5.39
N SER A 79 11.85 1.57 -5.27
CA SER A 79 12.41 0.79 -4.16
C SER A 79 12.20 1.50 -2.82
N LEU A 80 12.44 2.82 -2.78
CA LEU A 80 12.22 3.64 -1.59
C LEU A 80 10.74 3.68 -1.19
N SER A 81 9.82 3.86 -2.15
CA SER A 81 8.39 3.85 -1.85
C SER A 81 7.92 2.51 -1.29
N THR A 82 8.46 1.40 -1.80
CA THR A 82 8.18 0.06 -1.27
C THR A 82 8.67 -0.11 0.17
N PHE A 83 9.87 0.41 0.47
CA PHE A 83 10.41 0.43 1.83
C PHE A 83 9.55 1.28 2.78
N LEU A 84 9.12 2.46 2.33
CA LEU A 84 8.24 3.33 3.12
C LEU A 84 6.89 2.67 3.41
N ALA A 85 6.28 2.01 2.42
CA ALA A 85 5.00 1.33 2.59
C ALA A 85 5.07 0.11 3.53
N THR A 86 6.24 -0.56 3.62
CA THR A 86 6.40 -1.81 4.36
C THR A 86 7.03 -1.68 5.74
N GLY A 87 7.82 -0.63 6.01
CA GLY A 87 8.62 -0.59 7.24
C GLY A 87 8.91 0.79 7.84
N TRP A 88 8.55 1.90 7.19
CA TRP A 88 8.88 3.22 7.73
C TRP A 88 7.83 3.73 8.72
N GLY A 89 8.24 3.92 9.98
CA GLY A 89 7.45 4.64 10.99
C GLY A 89 6.56 3.79 11.91
N SER A 90 6.42 2.48 11.69
CA SER A 90 5.76 1.58 12.63
C SER A 90 6.81 0.75 13.39
N THR A 91 6.88 0.89 14.72
CA THR A 91 7.53 -0.14 15.56
C THR A 91 6.84 -1.47 15.28
N GLY A 92 7.59 -2.57 15.11
CA GLY A 92 7.06 -3.86 14.64
C GLY A 92 5.77 -4.30 15.33
N ASP A 93 5.65 -4.01 16.63
CA ASP A 93 4.47 -4.29 17.45
C ASP A 93 3.20 -3.58 16.96
N THR A 94 3.28 -2.29 16.62
CA THR A 94 2.13 -1.50 16.14
C THR A 94 1.63 -1.97 14.78
N ARG A 95 2.54 -2.42 13.89
CA ARG A 95 2.17 -2.96 12.58
C ARG A 95 1.58 -4.35 12.69
N ALA A 96 2.14 -5.19 13.56
CA ALA A 96 1.61 -6.53 13.83
C ALA A 96 0.20 -6.45 14.42
N LEU A 97 -0.04 -5.52 15.35
CA LEU A 97 -1.36 -5.25 15.91
C LEU A 97 -2.33 -4.75 14.84
N ALA A 98 -1.95 -3.75 14.04
CA ALA A 98 -2.79 -3.24 12.95
C ALA A 98 -3.08 -4.27 11.83
N MET A 99 -2.17 -5.22 11.59
CA MET A 99 -2.40 -6.37 10.70
C MET A 99 -3.35 -7.40 11.34
N SER A 100 -3.26 -7.62 12.65
CA SER A 100 -4.18 -8.51 13.37
C SER A 100 -5.60 -7.94 13.45
N GLU A 101 -5.72 -6.61 13.53
CA GLU A 101 -6.98 -5.87 13.49
C GLU A 101 -7.54 -5.77 12.05
N GLY A 102 -6.71 -5.96 11.03
CA GLY A 102 -7.12 -5.99 9.63
C GLY A 102 -7.23 -4.63 8.93
N CYS A 103 -6.79 -3.55 9.57
CA CYS A 103 -6.75 -2.20 8.97
C CYS A 103 -5.58 -2.02 8.00
N ILE A 104 -4.49 -2.77 8.17
CA ILE A 104 -3.40 -2.83 7.20
C ILE A 104 -3.56 -4.11 6.37
N GLY A 105 -3.88 -3.93 5.10
CA GLY A 105 -3.98 -5.03 4.14
C GLY A 105 -2.62 -5.57 3.73
N ASN A 106 -2.64 -6.68 2.99
CA ASN A 106 -1.41 -7.23 2.43
C ASN A 106 -0.85 -6.34 1.30
N SER A 107 0.36 -5.81 1.48
CA SER A 107 1.06 -4.96 0.50
C SER A 107 1.69 -5.71 -0.68
N THR A 108 1.53 -7.04 -0.80
CA THR A 108 2.12 -7.85 -1.89
C THR A 108 1.80 -7.29 -3.29
N LEU A 109 0.56 -6.84 -3.52
CA LEU A 109 0.17 -6.31 -4.84
C LEU A 109 0.92 -5.03 -5.20
N PHE A 110 1.19 -4.16 -4.22
CA PHE A 110 1.97 -2.94 -4.44
C PHE A 110 3.42 -3.26 -4.78
N ILE A 111 4.03 -4.22 -4.07
CA ILE A 111 5.40 -4.67 -4.34
C ILE A 111 5.50 -5.26 -5.75
N LEU A 112 4.54 -6.11 -6.13
CA LEU A 112 4.48 -6.71 -7.46
C LEU A 112 4.36 -5.63 -8.54
N PHE A 113 3.48 -4.64 -8.34
CA PHE A 113 3.30 -3.53 -9.25
C PHE A 113 4.59 -2.70 -9.41
N ALA A 114 5.23 -2.32 -8.29
CA ALA A 114 6.50 -1.59 -8.30
C ALA A 114 7.59 -2.37 -9.05
N ALA A 115 7.69 -3.68 -8.82
CA ALA A 115 8.65 -4.55 -9.51
C ALA A 115 8.44 -4.56 -11.03
N LEU A 116 7.18 -4.67 -11.49
CA LEU A 116 6.84 -4.64 -12.91
C LEU A 116 7.18 -3.30 -13.55
N VAL A 117 6.90 -2.19 -12.86
CA VAL A 117 7.26 -0.85 -13.35
C VAL A 117 8.78 -0.72 -13.47
N CYS A 118 9.54 -1.13 -12.45
CA CYS A 118 11.01 -1.11 -12.50
C CYS A 118 11.56 -1.91 -13.68
N ILE A 119 11.06 -3.13 -13.89
CA ILE A 119 11.47 -3.97 -15.03
C ILE A 119 11.15 -3.27 -16.35
N GLY A 120 9.94 -2.73 -16.49
CA GLY A 120 9.52 -2.02 -17.70
C GLY A 120 10.40 -0.80 -18.01
N VAL A 121 10.72 0.00 -16.98
CA VAL A 121 11.62 1.16 -17.13
C VAL A 121 13.00 0.71 -17.57
N VAL A 122 13.61 -0.25 -16.88
CA VAL A 122 14.96 -0.74 -17.20
C VAL A 122 15.01 -1.29 -18.62
N LEU A 123 14.06 -2.13 -19.02
CA LEU A 123 14.04 -2.69 -20.38
C LEU A 123 13.86 -1.61 -21.45
N TYR A 124 13.12 -0.54 -21.15
CA TYR A 124 12.86 0.53 -22.12
C TYR A 124 14.00 1.55 -22.22
N THR A 125 14.64 1.88 -21.08
CA THR A 125 15.71 2.88 -21.00
C THR A 125 17.11 2.30 -21.15
N ALA A 126 17.28 0.97 -21.06
CA ALA A 126 18.59 0.36 -21.21
C ALA A 126 19.17 0.59 -22.63
N PRO A 127 20.45 0.96 -22.74
CA PRO A 127 21.13 1.01 -24.02
C PRO A 127 21.30 -0.41 -24.56
N LEU A 128 20.60 -0.73 -25.66
CA LEU A 128 20.89 -1.93 -26.45
C LEU A 128 22.28 -1.77 -27.05
N LYS A 129 23.30 -2.27 -26.36
CA LYS A 129 24.67 -2.34 -26.86
C LYS A 129 24.63 -3.26 -28.08
N ARG A 130 24.63 -2.66 -29.27
CA ARG A 130 24.71 -3.39 -30.54
C ARG A 130 26.12 -3.96 -30.60
N ASP A 131 26.22 -5.26 -30.32
CA ASP A 131 27.46 -6.00 -30.29
C ASP A 131 28.15 -5.87 -31.65
N LYS A 132 29.22 -5.07 -31.70
CA LYS A 132 30.13 -5.06 -32.83
C LYS A 132 30.99 -6.31 -32.70
N ARG A 133 30.56 -7.38 -33.36
CA ARG A 133 31.45 -8.45 -33.78
C ARG A 133 32.47 -7.82 -34.73
N GLU A 134 33.67 -7.54 -34.21
CA GLU A 134 34.89 -7.30 -35.00
C GLU A 134 35.82 -8.50 -34.79
#